data_AF-A0AAW7CVY3-F1
#
_entry.id   AF-A0AAW7CVY3-F1
#
_cell.length_a   1.000
_cell.length_b   1.000
_cell.length_c   1.000
_cell.angle_alpha   90.00
_cell.angle_beta   90.00
_cell.angle_gamma   90.00
#
_symmetry.space_group_name_H-M   'P 1'
#
loop_
_entity.id
_entity.type
_entity.pdbx_description
1 polymer ?
#
loop_
_entity_poly.entity_id
_entity_poly.type
_entity_poly.pdbx_seq_one_letter_code
_entity_poly.pdbx_strand_id
1 'polypeptide(L)'
;MSIKHHLTACTLGVSAMLSAVSLPLPVQAVELVRWERIPLPVSLHVGEERIVFVEKNVRVGFPPSLNEKLRIQSTGGAVYLRAESAFPQTRLQLQDVESGEILLLDVTATAGKGALEPVRVVYSGEVSTQRDSQTVRRSGQDGGTAGNTAPAAAGTGERRAKPRYPAPLPVLLTRYAAQSLYAPLRTVEPVPGVQPLSLSLPGTLTALYPSAPLTAQPLAGWQAAEYRVVAVKLTNQSAQKVILDPRQLQGQFVSATFQH
;
A
#
# COMPACT_ATOMS: atom_id res chain seq x y z
N MET A 1 -25.83 -59.13 66.41
CA MET A 1 -26.72 -57.96 66.50
C MET A 1 -25.94 -56.83 67.18
N SER A 2 -25.80 -55.69 66.49
CA SER A 2 -25.39 -54.38 67.01
C SER A 2 -23.92 -54.08 67.41
N ILE A 3 -23.26 -53.32 66.51
CA ILE A 3 -22.47 -52.09 66.68
C ILE A 3 -21.26 -52.09 67.64
N LYS A 4 -20.06 -51.85 67.07
CA LYS A 4 -19.10 -50.81 67.54
C LYS A 4 -18.32 -50.19 66.37
N HIS A 5 -18.16 -48.87 66.47
CA HIS A 5 -17.62 -47.92 65.50
C HIS A 5 -16.10 -47.91 65.40
N HIS A 6 -15.55 -47.64 64.22
CA HIS A 6 -14.24 -46.98 64.07
C HIS A 6 -14.23 -45.98 62.91
N LEU A 7 -14.39 -44.71 63.31
CA LEU A 7 -13.64 -43.53 62.90
C LEU A 7 -12.67 -43.69 61.71
N THR A 8 -12.92 -42.99 60.59
CA THR A 8 -11.82 -42.50 59.73
C THR A 8 -12.23 -41.30 58.87
N ALA A 9 -11.54 -40.20 59.15
CA ALA A 9 -11.04 -39.15 58.25
C ALA A 9 -12.02 -38.38 57.35
N CYS A 10 -12.37 -37.21 57.87
CA CYS A 10 -12.62 -35.98 57.13
C CYS A 10 -11.47 -35.68 56.15
N THR A 11 -11.75 -35.56 54.86
CA THR A 11 -10.97 -34.71 53.95
C THR A 11 -11.95 -33.99 53.02
N LEU A 12 -12.15 -32.71 53.30
CA LEU A 12 -12.76 -31.72 52.41
C LEU A 12 -11.86 -31.56 51.19
N GLY A 13 -12.19 -32.24 50.09
CA GLY A 13 -11.65 -31.93 48.78
C GLY A 13 -12.49 -30.82 48.15
N VAL A 14 -12.18 -29.56 48.44
CA VAL A 14 -12.70 -28.42 47.66
C VAL A 14 -12.01 -28.49 46.30
N SER A 15 -12.63 -29.20 45.35
CA SER A 15 -12.23 -29.17 43.95
C SER A 15 -12.67 -27.82 43.39
N ALA A 16 -11.80 -26.81 43.48
CA ALA A 16 -11.96 -25.57 42.74
C ALA A 16 -11.73 -25.88 41.26
N MET A 17 -12.82 -26.20 40.56
CA MET A 17 -12.83 -26.30 39.11
C MET A 17 -12.57 -24.89 38.57
N LEU A 18 -11.30 -24.60 38.26
CA LEU A 18 -10.89 -23.36 37.61
C LEU A 18 -11.39 -23.41 36.16
N SER A 19 -12.66 -23.05 35.96
CA SER A 19 -13.22 -22.82 34.64
C SER A 19 -12.44 -21.69 34.00
N ALA A 20 -11.52 -22.04 33.09
CA ALA A 20 -10.84 -21.09 32.23
C ALA A 20 -11.91 -20.38 31.38
N VAL A 21 -12.32 -19.20 31.82
CA VAL A 21 -13.15 -18.29 31.04
C VAL A 21 -12.28 -17.83 29.87
N SER A 22 -12.43 -18.51 28.75
CA SER A 22 -11.89 -18.10 27.46
C SER A 22 -12.63 -16.83 27.03
N LEU A 23 -12.05 -15.66 27.32
CA LEU A 23 -12.52 -14.41 26.74
C LEU A 23 -12.34 -14.49 25.22
N PRO A 24 -13.40 -14.30 24.41
CA PRO A 24 -13.26 -14.21 22.97
C PRO A 24 -12.51 -12.91 22.64
N LEU A 25 -11.29 -13.05 22.13
CA LEU A 25 -10.58 -11.93 21.50
C LEU A 25 -11.33 -11.58 20.21
N PRO A 26 -11.66 -10.31 19.96
CA PRO A 26 -12.23 -9.91 18.68
C PRO A 26 -11.17 -10.16 17.59
N VAL A 27 -11.41 -11.19 16.77
CA VAL A 27 -10.67 -11.40 15.53
C VAL A 27 -11.15 -10.32 14.56
N GLN A 28 -10.33 -9.32 14.30
CA GLN A 28 -10.61 -8.37 13.22
C GLN A 28 -9.98 -8.95 11.97
N ALA A 29 -10.78 -9.61 11.13
CA ALA A 29 -10.33 -9.97 9.80
C ALA A 29 -10.45 -8.73 8.90
N VAL A 30 -9.44 -8.53 8.05
CA VAL A 30 -9.47 -7.51 6.99
C VAL A 30 -9.85 -8.23 5.71
N GLU A 31 -10.93 -7.80 5.07
CA GLU A 31 -11.36 -8.37 3.79
C GLU A 31 -10.40 -7.88 2.69
N LEU A 32 -9.53 -8.76 2.20
CA LEU A 32 -8.65 -8.46 1.07
C LEU A 32 -9.41 -8.65 -0.24
N VAL A 33 -9.68 -7.55 -0.95
CA VAL A 33 -10.38 -7.58 -2.23
C VAL A 33 -9.41 -7.21 -3.34
N ARG A 34 -9.31 -8.09 -4.33
CA ARG A 34 -8.37 -7.96 -5.46
C ARG A 34 -8.96 -7.06 -6.55
N TRP A 35 -8.22 -6.03 -6.97
CA TRP A 35 -8.58 -5.17 -8.09
C TRP A 35 -8.05 -5.73 -9.41
N GLU A 36 -8.95 -6.23 -10.24
CA GLU A 36 -8.69 -6.73 -11.60
C GLU A 36 -9.41 -5.89 -12.67
N ARG A 37 -9.70 -4.61 -12.37
CA ARG A 37 -10.62 -3.73 -13.16
C ARG A 37 -12.08 -4.21 -13.16
N ILE A 38 -12.43 -5.08 -12.23
CA ILE A 38 -13.79 -5.53 -11.95
C ILE A 38 -14.36 -4.62 -10.85
N PRO A 39 -15.60 -4.10 -10.98
CA PRO A 39 -16.24 -3.31 -9.93
C PRO A 39 -16.21 -4.04 -8.59
N LEU A 40 -15.64 -3.39 -7.57
CA LEU A 40 -15.46 -3.99 -6.25
C LEU A 40 -16.77 -3.88 -5.47
N PRO A 41 -17.40 -4.98 -5.05
CA PRO A 41 -18.60 -4.91 -4.24
C PRO A 41 -18.27 -4.49 -2.81
N VAL A 42 -18.99 -3.52 -2.26
CA VAL A 42 -18.88 -3.10 -0.87
C VAL A 42 -20.26 -3.00 -0.23
N SER A 43 -20.53 -3.92 0.67
CA SER A 43 -21.74 -3.89 1.52
C SER A 43 -21.56 -2.90 2.66
N LEU A 44 -22.62 -2.17 3.00
CA LEU A 44 -22.70 -1.23 4.12
C LEU A 44 -23.93 -1.56 4.97
N HIS A 45 -23.83 -1.34 6.28
CA HIS A 45 -25.00 -1.28 7.15
C HIS A 45 -25.40 0.16 7.41
N VAL A 46 -26.71 0.40 7.48
CA VAL A 46 -27.25 1.72 7.81
C VAL A 46 -26.84 2.13 9.23
N GLY A 47 -26.26 3.33 9.36
CA GLY A 47 -25.78 3.91 10.61
C GLY A 47 -24.33 3.57 10.96
N GLU A 48 -23.67 2.71 10.19
CA GLU A 48 -22.29 2.28 10.44
C GLU A 48 -21.33 2.82 9.38
N GLU A 49 -20.11 3.11 9.82
CA GLU A 49 -19.03 3.55 8.95
C GLU A 49 -18.16 2.35 8.58
N ARG A 50 -17.92 2.18 7.27
CA ARG A 50 -17.01 1.18 6.73
C ARG A 50 -15.83 1.89 6.05
N ILE A 51 -14.63 1.41 6.34
CA ILE A 51 -13.39 1.97 5.80
C ILE A 51 -12.92 1.08 4.64
N VAL A 52 -12.60 1.72 3.52
CA VAL A 52 -11.99 1.10 2.35
C VAL A 52 -10.57 1.65 2.18
N PHE A 53 -9.57 0.81 2.39
CA PHE A 53 -8.16 1.14 2.17
C PHE A 53 -7.83 0.97 0.69
N VAL A 54 -7.60 2.09 0.01
CA VAL A 54 -7.32 2.18 -1.43
C VAL A 54 -5.82 2.38 -1.68
N GLU A 55 -5.06 2.78 -0.65
CA GLU A 55 -3.60 3.02 -0.70
C GLU A 55 -3.18 4.12 -1.69
N LYS A 56 -4.15 4.84 -2.27
CA LYS A 56 -3.99 5.93 -3.25
C LYS A 56 -4.87 7.11 -2.86
N ASN A 57 -4.39 8.33 -3.09
CA ASN A 57 -5.19 9.53 -2.88
C ASN A 57 -6.23 9.66 -3.99
N VAL A 58 -7.51 9.52 -3.65
CA VAL A 58 -8.59 9.46 -4.64
C VAL A 58 -9.59 10.61 -4.48
N ARG A 59 -10.12 11.07 -5.61
CA ARG A 59 -11.35 11.87 -5.68
C ARG A 59 -12.52 10.93 -5.90
N VAL A 60 -13.59 11.12 -5.15
CA VAL A 60 -14.80 10.29 -5.28
C VAL A 60 -15.83 11.03 -6.12
N GLY A 61 -16.20 10.44 -7.26
CA GLY A 61 -17.37 10.84 -8.03
C GLY A 61 -18.64 10.43 -7.28
N PHE A 62 -19.48 11.40 -6.93
CA PHE A 62 -20.67 11.19 -6.12
C PHE A 62 -21.95 11.19 -6.99
N PRO A 63 -22.64 10.04 -7.13
CA PRO A 63 -23.92 9.97 -7.84
C PRO A 63 -25.02 10.76 -7.10
N PRO A 64 -25.81 11.59 -7.79
CA PRO A 64 -26.91 12.33 -7.17
C PRO A 64 -27.96 11.45 -6.46
N SER A 65 -28.10 10.19 -6.88
CA SER A 65 -29.01 9.19 -6.26
C SER A 65 -28.67 8.85 -4.82
N LEU A 66 -27.45 9.16 -4.37
CA LEU A 66 -26.94 8.91 -3.02
C LEU A 66 -26.97 10.15 -2.12
N ASN A 67 -27.44 11.31 -2.62
CA ASN A 67 -27.61 12.51 -1.79
C ASN A 67 -28.40 12.16 -0.53
N GLU A 68 -27.89 12.59 0.63
CA GLU A 68 -28.49 12.35 1.95
C GLU A 68 -28.54 10.87 2.40
N LYS A 69 -28.13 9.92 1.54
CA LYS A 69 -28.12 8.48 1.85
C LYS A 69 -26.75 7.92 2.18
N LEU A 70 -25.68 8.53 1.65
CA LEU A 70 -24.31 8.09 1.85
C LEU A 70 -23.43 9.29 2.16
N ARG A 71 -22.79 9.25 3.33
CA ARG A 71 -21.71 10.19 3.68
C ARG A 71 -20.38 9.57 3.28
N ILE A 72 -19.60 10.32 2.50
CA ILE A 72 -18.29 9.89 2.01
C ILE A 72 -17.22 10.87 2.48
N GLN A 73 -16.11 10.35 2.98
CA GLN A 73 -14.89 11.12 3.21
C GLN A 73 -13.70 10.37 2.64
N SER A 74 -12.79 11.07 1.96
CA SER A 74 -11.52 10.49 1.52
C SER A 74 -10.36 11.25 2.14
N THR A 75 -9.47 10.52 2.81
CA THR A 75 -8.26 11.09 3.42
C THR A 75 -7.15 10.05 3.51
N GLY A 76 -5.92 10.45 3.21
CA GLY A 76 -4.72 9.63 3.42
C GLY A 76 -4.72 8.24 2.78
N GLY A 77 -5.36 8.07 1.61
CA GLY A 77 -5.45 6.78 0.94
C GLY A 77 -6.56 5.84 1.44
N ALA A 78 -7.44 6.32 2.33
CA ALA A 78 -8.64 5.62 2.78
C ALA A 78 -9.91 6.36 2.38
N VAL A 79 -10.98 5.60 2.16
CA VAL A 79 -12.34 6.11 1.89
C VAL A 79 -13.27 5.60 2.98
N TYR A 80 -13.88 6.54 3.69
CA TYR A 80 -14.83 6.31 4.77
C TYR A 80 -16.23 6.43 4.19
N LEU A 81 -17.00 5.36 4.31
CA LEU A 81 -18.34 5.23 3.75
C LEU A 81 -19.32 4.99 4.90
N ARG A 82 -20.25 5.91 5.11
CA ARG A 82 -21.32 5.75 6.11
C ARG A 82 -22.68 5.87 5.44
N ALA A 83 -23.45 4.79 5.47
CA ALA A 83 -24.81 4.79 4.94
C ALA A 83 -25.78 5.38 5.97
N GLU A 84 -26.50 6.44 5.62
CA GLU A 84 -27.54 7.05 6.46
C GLU A 84 -28.92 6.40 6.20
N SER A 85 -29.12 5.83 5.01
CA SER A 85 -30.31 5.05 4.67
C SER A 85 -29.98 3.89 3.72
N ALA A 86 -30.90 2.93 3.60
CA ALA A 86 -30.73 1.81 2.68
C ALA A 86 -30.84 2.27 1.22
N PHE A 87 -30.00 1.71 0.35
CA PHE A 87 -29.99 2.02 -1.08
C PHE A 87 -29.55 0.82 -1.92
N PRO A 88 -30.08 0.70 -3.16
CA PRO A 88 -29.69 -0.38 -4.07
C PRO A 88 -28.24 -0.21 -4.55
N GLN A 89 -27.66 -1.28 -5.08
CA GLN A 89 -26.30 -1.28 -5.61
C GLN A 89 -26.06 -0.09 -6.54
N THR A 90 -25.17 0.80 -6.12
CA THR A 90 -24.85 2.05 -6.82
C THR A 90 -23.35 2.13 -7.01
N ARG A 91 -22.92 2.56 -8.20
CA ARG A 91 -21.50 2.65 -8.55
C ARG A 91 -20.90 3.99 -8.16
N LEU A 92 -19.85 3.96 -7.34
CA LEU A 92 -18.96 5.08 -7.08
C LEU A 92 -17.72 4.97 -7.98
N GLN A 93 -17.23 6.12 -8.43
CA GLN A 93 -15.98 6.20 -9.18
C GLN A 93 -14.93 6.84 -8.30
N LEU A 94 -13.84 6.13 -8.05
CA LEU A 94 -12.70 6.65 -7.30
C LEU A 94 -11.59 6.95 -8.30
N GLN A 95 -11.30 8.22 -8.52
CA GLN A 95 -10.25 8.65 -9.43
C GLN A 95 -8.98 8.97 -8.65
N ASP A 96 -7.88 8.28 -8.95
CA ASP A 96 -6.57 8.64 -8.41
C ASP A 96 -6.17 10.04 -8.88
N VAL A 97 -5.81 10.90 -7.92
CA VAL A 97 -5.39 12.29 -8.17
C VAL A 97 -4.04 12.35 -8.89
N GLU A 98 -3.19 11.34 -8.69
CA GLU A 98 -1.86 11.32 -9.28
C GLU A 98 -1.87 10.78 -10.71
N SER A 99 -2.42 9.58 -10.92
CA SER A 99 -2.41 8.89 -12.22
C SER A 99 -3.66 9.14 -13.09
N GLY A 100 -4.77 9.59 -12.49
CA GLY A 100 -6.07 9.64 -13.17
C GLY A 100 -6.74 8.28 -13.36
N GLU A 101 -6.17 7.19 -12.80
CA GLU A 101 -6.78 5.86 -12.80
C GLU A 101 -8.15 5.88 -12.13
N ILE A 102 -9.13 5.19 -12.73
CA ILE A 102 -10.50 5.11 -12.20
C ILE A 102 -10.73 3.71 -11.62
N LEU A 103 -10.98 3.67 -10.32
CA LEU A 103 -11.55 2.54 -9.60
C LEU A 103 -13.07 2.60 -9.63
N LEU A 104 -13.70 1.45 -9.78
CA LEU A 104 -15.16 1.30 -9.72
C LEU A 104 -15.52 0.54 -8.45
N LEU A 105 -16.34 1.14 -7.61
CA LEU A 105 -16.81 0.58 -6.35
C LEU A 105 -18.33 0.46 -6.40
N ASP A 106 -18.86 -0.75 -6.32
CA ASP A 106 -20.29 -1.00 -6.30
C ASP A 106 -20.75 -1.10 -4.83
N VAL A 107 -21.32 -0.02 -4.32
CA VAL A 107 -21.78 0.08 -2.92
C VAL A 107 -23.24 -0.28 -2.79
N THR A 108 -23.58 -1.05 -1.76
CA THR A 108 -24.97 -1.39 -1.41
C THR A 108 -25.18 -1.19 0.08
N ALA A 109 -26.29 -0.60 0.50
CA ALA A 109 -26.63 -0.45 1.92
C ALA A 109 -27.93 -1.17 2.27
N THR A 110 -27.87 -2.04 3.28
CA THR A 110 -29.01 -2.79 3.80
C THR A 110 -29.22 -2.50 5.29
N ALA A 111 -30.45 -2.70 5.77
CA ALA A 111 -30.73 -2.67 7.20
C ALA A 111 -30.10 -3.91 7.85
N GLY A 112 -29.07 -3.70 8.67
CA GLY A 112 -28.37 -4.74 9.41
C GLY A 112 -27.79 -4.19 10.70
N LYS A 113 -27.29 -5.07 11.57
CA LYS A 113 -26.68 -4.71 12.84
C LYS A 113 -25.28 -5.33 12.91
N GLY A 114 -24.26 -4.51 13.20
CA GLY A 114 -22.90 -4.97 13.48
C GLY A 114 -21.89 -4.43 12.47
N ALA A 115 -20.84 -3.78 13.01
CA ALA A 115 -19.77 -3.14 12.24
C ALA A 115 -19.16 -4.12 11.21
N LEU A 116 -19.26 -3.77 9.94
CA LEU A 116 -18.66 -4.55 8.85
C LEU A 116 -17.14 -4.40 8.85
N GLU A 117 -16.47 -5.49 8.47
CA GLU A 117 -15.02 -5.54 8.41
C GLU A 117 -14.46 -4.55 7.37
N PRO A 118 -13.31 -3.90 7.66
CA PRO A 118 -12.66 -3.02 6.71
C PRO A 118 -12.25 -3.75 5.42
N VAL A 119 -12.37 -3.06 4.29
CA VAL A 119 -11.99 -3.58 2.96
C VAL A 119 -10.62 -3.05 2.59
N ARG A 120 -9.71 -3.91 2.12
CA ARG A 120 -8.42 -3.51 1.55
C ARG A 120 -8.34 -3.89 0.08
N VAL A 121 -8.07 -2.91 -0.78
CA VAL A 121 -7.92 -3.13 -2.22
C VAL A 121 -6.48 -3.54 -2.55
N VAL A 122 -6.30 -4.68 -3.22
CA VAL A 122 -4.99 -5.20 -3.65
C VAL A 122 -4.89 -5.15 -5.18
N TYR A 123 -3.96 -4.38 -5.72
CA TYR A 123 -3.77 -4.19 -7.17
C TYR A 123 -2.91 -5.31 -7.80
N SER A 124 -3.42 -5.97 -8.85
CA SER A 124 -2.65 -6.93 -9.66
C SER A 124 -2.68 -6.57 -11.15
N GLY A 125 -1.52 -6.51 -11.78
CA GLY A 125 -1.38 -6.74 -13.24
C GLY A 125 -1.59 -5.55 -14.18
N GLU A 126 -0.65 -5.44 -15.13
CA GLU A 126 -0.44 -4.49 -16.22
C GLU A 126 -1.64 -3.70 -16.78
N VAL A 127 -1.44 -2.38 -16.94
CA VAL A 127 -2.06 -1.61 -18.01
C VAL A 127 -0.96 -0.80 -18.71
N SER A 128 -0.52 -1.35 -19.83
CA SER A 128 0.24 -0.72 -20.88
C SER A 128 -0.30 0.68 -21.20
N THR A 129 0.48 1.71 -20.89
CA THR A 129 0.32 3.03 -21.47
C THR A 129 0.96 3.03 -22.86
N GLN A 130 0.26 2.47 -23.85
CA GLN A 130 0.49 2.91 -25.23
C GLN A 130 0.01 4.36 -25.32
N ARG A 131 0.94 5.31 -25.27
CA ARG A 131 0.71 6.64 -25.81
C ARG A 131 1.67 6.87 -26.95
N ASP A 132 1.12 6.64 -28.13
CA ASP A 132 1.63 7.13 -29.40
C ASP A 132 1.96 8.62 -29.28
N SER A 133 3.18 8.97 -29.65
CA SER A 133 3.54 10.32 -30.10
C SER A 133 4.85 10.25 -30.85
N GLN A 134 4.73 9.67 -32.04
CA GLN A 134 5.57 9.97 -33.18
C GLN A 134 5.67 11.49 -33.38
N THR A 135 6.82 12.11 -33.05
CA THR A 135 7.27 13.35 -33.68
C THR A 135 8.78 13.30 -33.90
N VAL A 136 9.12 13.08 -35.17
CA VAL A 136 10.43 13.35 -35.75
C VAL A 136 10.64 14.87 -35.76
N ARG A 137 11.82 15.38 -35.35
CA ARG A 137 12.72 16.30 -36.11
C ARG A 137 13.76 17.02 -35.22
N ARG A 138 15.02 16.57 -35.34
CA ARG A 138 16.27 17.28 -35.69
C ARG A 138 16.41 18.81 -35.40
N SER A 139 17.51 19.14 -34.69
CA SER A 139 18.52 20.20 -34.97
C SER A 139 18.70 21.40 -34.01
N GLY A 140 19.97 21.71 -33.66
CA GLY A 140 20.55 22.97 -33.10
C GLY A 140 20.42 23.13 -31.59
N GLN A 141 21.45 23.21 -30.72
CA GLN A 141 22.69 24.02 -30.67
C GLN A 141 22.46 25.53 -30.76
N ASP A 142 22.42 26.24 -29.62
CA ASP A 142 23.49 27.12 -29.13
C ASP A 142 23.09 27.82 -27.81
N GLY A 143 24.11 28.23 -27.03
CA GLY A 143 23.99 28.70 -25.65
C GLY A 143 23.67 30.19 -25.45
N GLY A 144 23.53 30.58 -24.18
CA GLY A 144 23.40 31.98 -23.77
C GLY A 144 23.05 32.13 -22.29
N THR A 145 23.95 32.76 -21.53
CA THR A 145 23.92 32.97 -20.07
C THR A 145 23.29 34.33 -19.69
N ALA A 146 22.74 34.38 -18.46
CA ALA A 146 22.56 35.56 -17.57
C ALA A 146 21.32 36.47 -17.72
N GLY A 147 20.72 36.80 -16.55
CA GLY A 147 19.97 38.05 -16.34
C GLY A 147 18.72 37.94 -15.47
N ASN A 148 18.81 38.29 -14.18
CA ASN A 148 17.67 38.52 -13.26
C ASN A 148 16.82 39.73 -13.70
N THR A 149 15.50 39.69 -13.43
CA THR A 149 14.70 40.64 -12.58
C THR A 149 13.18 40.55 -12.95
N ALA A 150 12.32 40.44 -11.95
CA ALA A 150 10.83 40.38 -12.03
C ALA A 150 10.21 41.82 -12.04
N PRO A 151 8.87 42.07 -12.04
CA PRO A 151 7.71 41.17 -11.99
C PRO A 151 6.49 41.54 -12.90
N ALA A 152 5.42 40.74 -12.76
CA ALA A 152 3.98 41.02 -13.01
C ALA A 152 3.38 40.84 -14.43
N ALA A 153 2.56 39.79 -14.60
CA ALA A 153 1.14 39.88 -15.01
C ALA A 153 0.49 38.49 -15.05
N ALA A 154 -0.77 38.42 -14.64
CA ALA A 154 -1.56 37.22 -14.41
C ALA A 154 -1.85 36.42 -15.69
N GLY A 155 -1.77 35.09 -15.55
CA GLY A 155 -2.28 34.11 -16.52
C GLY A 155 -2.35 32.75 -15.83
N THR A 156 -3.55 32.38 -15.37
CA THR A 156 -3.88 31.08 -14.78
C THR A 156 -3.79 29.99 -15.85
N GLY A 157 -2.59 29.42 -15.99
CA GLY A 157 -2.40 28.07 -16.48
C GLY A 157 -1.64 27.31 -15.41
N GLU A 158 -2.28 26.32 -14.77
CA GLU A 158 -1.64 25.44 -13.80
C GLU A 158 -0.54 24.62 -14.49
N ARG A 159 0.62 25.23 -14.68
CA ARG A 159 1.85 24.54 -15.03
C ARG A 159 2.24 23.74 -13.79
N ARG A 160 1.81 22.49 -13.73
CA ARG A 160 2.13 21.52 -12.65
C ARG A 160 3.62 21.64 -12.32
N ALA A 161 3.93 22.32 -11.22
CA ALA A 161 5.31 22.62 -10.85
C ALA A 161 6.03 21.31 -10.54
N LYS A 162 7.20 21.08 -11.16
CA LYS A 162 8.02 19.90 -10.84
C LYS A 162 8.34 19.93 -9.34
N PRO A 163 8.10 18.85 -8.57
CA PRO A 163 8.39 18.84 -7.14
C PRO A 163 9.86 19.18 -6.92
N ARG A 164 10.14 20.12 -6.01
CA ARG A 164 11.51 20.40 -5.57
C ARG A 164 11.88 19.42 -4.46
N TYR A 165 13.00 18.74 -4.62
CA TYR A 165 13.50 17.76 -3.66
C TYR A 165 14.65 18.38 -2.83
N PRO A 166 14.70 18.12 -1.50
CA PRO A 166 15.76 18.65 -0.63
C PRO A 166 17.13 17.99 -0.84
N ALA A 167 17.17 16.84 -1.50
CA ALA A 167 18.37 16.10 -1.83
C ALA A 167 18.20 15.41 -3.21
N PRO A 168 19.27 14.83 -3.80
CA PRO A 168 19.15 14.08 -5.04
C PRO A 168 18.13 12.94 -4.91
N LEU A 169 17.26 12.83 -5.92
CA LEU A 169 16.13 11.90 -5.89
C LEU A 169 16.55 10.43 -5.70
N PRO A 170 17.66 9.91 -6.29
CA PRO A 170 18.13 8.56 -6.02
C PRO A 170 18.38 8.29 -4.53
N VAL A 171 18.99 9.26 -3.83
CA VAL A 171 19.30 9.14 -2.38
C VAL A 171 18.01 9.10 -1.57
N LEU A 172 17.07 10.00 -1.88
CA LEU A 172 15.77 10.04 -1.22
C LEU A 172 14.99 8.74 -1.44
N LEU A 173 15.00 8.22 -2.67
CA LEU A 173 14.28 7.01 -3.05
C LEU A 173 14.89 5.76 -2.40
N THR A 174 16.23 5.66 -2.33
CA THR A 174 16.91 4.59 -1.59
C THR A 174 16.61 4.64 -0.09
N ARG A 175 16.63 5.84 0.51
CA ARG A 175 16.28 6.02 1.93
C ARG A 175 14.82 5.64 2.20
N TYR A 176 13.89 6.08 1.36
CA TYR A 176 12.48 5.75 1.47
C TYR A 176 12.26 4.23 1.40
N ALA A 177 12.88 3.55 0.44
CA ALA A 177 12.81 2.09 0.30
C ALA A 177 13.36 1.38 1.55
N ALA A 178 14.49 1.83 2.10
CA ALA A 178 15.04 1.26 3.33
C ALA A 178 14.11 1.46 4.53
N GLN A 179 13.56 2.67 4.73
CA GLN A 179 12.61 2.95 5.81
C GLN A 179 11.32 2.14 5.66
N SER A 180 10.83 1.95 4.43
CA SER A 180 9.61 1.17 4.16
C SER A 180 9.75 -0.32 4.53
N LEU A 181 10.98 -0.86 4.48
CA LEU A 181 11.25 -2.28 4.76
C LEU A 181 11.70 -2.53 6.20
N TYR A 182 12.51 -1.63 6.74
CA TYR A 182 13.22 -1.86 8.00
C TYR A 182 12.75 -0.96 9.16
N ALA A 183 11.97 0.10 8.87
CA ALA A 183 11.50 1.04 9.89
C ALA A 183 9.97 0.95 10.11
N PRO A 184 9.48 1.33 11.30
CA PRO A 184 8.05 1.47 11.54
C PRO A 184 7.41 2.48 10.57
N LEU A 185 6.22 2.18 10.05
CA LEU A 185 5.51 3.01 9.06
C LEU A 185 5.35 4.49 9.46
N ARG A 186 5.19 4.76 10.77
CA ARG A 186 5.10 6.12 11.33
C ARG A 186 6.39 6.96 11.20
N THR A 187 7.52 6.32 10.89
CA THR A 187 8.84 6.96 10.78
C THR A 187 9.35 7.03 9.34
N VAL A 188 8.55 6.57 8.38
CA VAL A 188 8.86 6.68 6.95
C VAL A 188 8.71 8.15 6.56
N GLU A 189 9.79 8.75 6.09
CA GLU A 189 9.78 10.14 5.63
C GLU A 189 9.11 10.21 4.25
N PRO A 190 8.02 10.97 4.09
CA PRO A 190 7.30 11.03 2.81
C PRO A 190 8.16 11.74 1.76
N VAL A 191 8.31 11.11 0.59
CA VAL A 191 9.00 11.71 -0.56
C VAL A 191 7.96 12.01 -1.65
N PRO A 192 7.84 13.27 -2.13
CA PRO A 192 6.83 13.65 -3.10
C PRO A 192 6.91 12.85 -4.42
N GLY A 193 5.79 12.27 -4.84
CA GLY A 193 5.69 11.52 -6.09
C GLY A 193 6.31 10.12 -6.05
N VAL A 194 6.60 9.57 -4.86
CA VAL A 194 6.93 8.15 -4.72
C VAL A 194 5.66 7.32 -4.86
N GLN A 195 5.71 6.32 -5.74
CA GLN A 195 4.66 5.33 -5.95
C GLN A 195 5.23 3.91 -5.86
N PRO A 196 4.44 2.92 -5.40
CA PRO A 196 4.84 1.52 -5.50
C PRO A 196 5.02 1.12 -6.96
N LEU A 197 6.08 0.35 -7.24
CA LEU A 197 6.42 -0.17 -8.56
C LEU A 197 6.06 -1.65 -8.63
N SER A 198 5.16 -2.01 -9.54
CA SER A 198 4.90 -3.41 -9.88
C SER A 198 6.10 -4.00 -10.62
N LEU A 199 6.66 -5.07 -10.07
CA LEU A 199 7.85 -5.71 -10.61
C LEU A 199 7.46 -6.83 -11.59
N SER A 200 7.67 -6.62 -12.89
CA SER A 200 7.62 -7.70 -13.90
C SER A 200 8.98 -8.42 -13.96
N LEU A 201 9.51 -8.82 -12.81
CA LEU A 201 10.79 -9.52 -12.69
C LEU A 201 10.55 -11.01 -12.40
N PRO A 202 11.42 -11.91 -12.86
CA PRO A 202 11.35 -13.31 -12.46
C PRO A 202 11.53 -13.42 -10.94
N GLY A 203 10.92 -14.45 -10.34
CA GLY A 203 10.99 -14.68 -8.89
C GLY A 203 12.40 -14.92 -8.35
N THR A 204 13.38 -15.16 -9.23
CA THR A 204 14.80 -15.21 -8.88
C THR A 204 15.64 -14.53 -9.95
N LEU A 205 16.54 -13.64 -9.53
CA LEU A 205 17.44 -12.85 -10.36
C LEU A 205 18.81 -13.54 -10.44
N THR A 206 18.92 -14.61 -11.24
CA THR A 206 20.14 -15.41 -11.34
C THR A 206 21.34 -14.62 -11.87
N ALA A 207 21.08 -13.57 -12.66
CA ALA A 207 22.13 -12.75 -13.25
C ALA A 207 22.65 -11.63 -12.32
N LEU A 208 21.98 -11.31 -11.20
CA LEU A 208 22.30 -10.10 -10.42
C LEU A 208 23.66 -10.17 -9.72
N TYR A 209 24.06 -11.35 -9.23
CA TYR A 209 25.31 -11.56 -8.49
C TYR A 209 25.85 -12.97 -8.77
N PRO A 210 26.39 -13.25 -9.97
CA PRO A 210 26.76 -14.61 -10.40
C PRO A 210 28.05 -15.12 -9.74
N SER A 211 28.84 -14.24 -9.12
CA SER A 211 30.14 -14.58 -8.51
C SER A 211 30.03 -15.29 -7.16
N ALA A 212 28.84 -15.41 -6.58
CA ALA A 212 28.63 -16.05 -5.29
C ALA A 212 27.35 -16.92 -5.29
N PRO A 213 27.29 -17.97 -4.45
CA PRO A 213 26.13 -18.86 -4.33
C PRO A 213 24.99 -18.18 -3.55
N LEU A 214 24.41 -17.13 -4.13
CA LEU A 214 23.35 -16.33 -3.56
C LEU A 214 22.06 -16.47 -4.37
N THR A 215 20.92 -16.60 -3.68
CA THR A 215 19.61 -16.40 -4.29
C THR A 215 19.20 -14.94 -4.15
N ALA A 216 18.87 -14.29 -5.26
CA ALA A 216 18.35 -12.94 -5.29
C ALA A 216 16.86 -12.95 -5.64
N GLN A 217 16.00 -12.56 -4.70
CA GLN A 217 14.54 -12.53 -4.89
C GLN A 217 14.03 -11.10 -4.82
N PRO A 218 13.34 -10.58 -5.85
CA PRO A 218 12.70 -9.26 -5.76
C PRO A 218 11.63 -9.26 -4.66
N LEU A 219 11.63 -8.25 -3.80
CA LEU A 219 10.65 -8.09 -2.71
C LEU A 219 9.62 -7.02 -3.01
N ALA A 220 10.09 -5.82 -3.35
CA ALA A 220 9.27 -4.64 -3.54
C ALA A 220 10.00 -3.62 -4.42
N GLY A 221 9.26 -2.70 -5.03
CA GLY A 221 9.83 -1.61 -5.80
C GLY A 221 9.10 -0.31 -5.55
N TRP A 222 9.82 0.79 -5.76
CA TRP A 222 9.26 2.14 -5.72
C TRP A 222 9.81 2.95 -6.89
N GLN A 223 9.02 3.91 -7.36
CA GLN A 223 9.40 4.82 -8.43
C GLN A 223 9.11 6.26 -8.04
N ALA A 224 9.96 7.18 -8.47
CA ALA A 224 9.71 8.61 -8.41
C ALA A 224 10.38 9.30 -9.59
N ALA A 225 9.61 10.11 -10.32
CA ALA A 225 10.04 10.72 -11.57
C ALA A 225 10.69 9.69 -12.52
N GLU A 226 11.94 9.87 -12.93
CA GLU A 226 12.70 8.97 -13.79
C GLU A 226 13.39 7.80 -13.06
N TYR A 227 13.44 7.81 -11.73
CA TYR A 227 14.17 6.81 -10.95
C TYR A 227 13.27 5.69 -10.44
N ARG A 228 13.85 4.49 -10.39
CA ARG A 228 13.24 3.29 -9.84
C ARG A 228 14.22 2.65 -8.88
N VAL A 229 13.71 2.18 -7.74
CA VAL A 229 14.47 1.39 -6.78
C VAL A 229 13.76 0.07 -6.58
N VAL A 230 14.52 -1.01 -6.53
CA VAL A 230 14.03 -2.37 -6.32
C VAL A 230 14.75 -2.94 -5.11
N ALA A 231 13.98 -3.41 -4.14
CA ALA A 231 14.50 -4.16 -3.02
C ALA A 231 14.59 -5.64 -3.38
N VAL A 232 15.75 -6.22 -3.12
CA VAL A 232 16.05 -7.61 -3.44
C VAL A 232 16.55 -8.30 -2.19
N LYS A 233 15.88 -9.40 -1.80
CA LYS A 233 16.34 -10.29 -0.74
C LYS A 233 17.49 -11.13 -1.27
N LEU A 234 18.63 -11.06 -0.60
CA LEU A 234 19.77 -11.95 -0.85
C LEU A 234 19.79 -13.06 0.20
N THR A 235 19.86 -14.31 -0.24
CA THR A 235 19.95 -15.47 0.64
C THR A 235 21.20 -16.26 0.28
N ASN A 236 22.11 -16.42 1.23
CA ASN A 236 23.31 -17.23 1.06
C ASN A 236 22.93 -18.72 1.07
N GLN A 237 23.28 -19.45 0.02
CA GLN A 237 23.03 -20.89 -0.09
C GLN A 237 24.20 -21.74 0.40
N SER A 238 25.32 -21.14 0.77
CA SER A 238 26.51 -21.84 1.24
C SER A 238 26.65 -21.79 2.77
N ALA A 239 27.42 -22.73 3.33
CA ALA A 239 27.80 -22.73 4.73
C ALA A 239 28.87 -21.67 5.07
N GLN A 240 29.50 -21.06 4.05
CA GLN A 240 30.57 -20.08 4.23
C GLN A 240 30.01 -18.66 4.24
N LYS A 241 30.63 -17.78 5.02
CA LYS A 241 30.28 -16.35 5.02
C LYS A 241 30.63 -15.73 3.67
N VAL A 242 29.65 -15.14 3.00
CA VAL A 242 29.84 -14.36 1.78
C VAL A 242 29.96 -12.88 2.14
N ILE A 243 31.02 -12.22 1.69
CA ILE A 243 31.19 -10.76 1.79
C ILE A 243 30.69 -10.15 0.49
N LEU A 244 29.67 -9.29 0.58
CA LEU A 244 29.06 -8.64 -0.57
C LEU A 244 29.90 -7.45 -1.03
N ASP A 245 30.31 -7.45 -2.29
CA ASP A 245 30.98 -6.32 -2.94
C ASP A 245 30.02 -5.69 -3.97
N PRO A 246 29.65 -4.40 -3.83
CA PRO A 246 28.71 -3.76 -4.76
C PRO A 246 29.24 -3.72 -6.20
N ARG A 247 30.55 -3.82 -6.42
CA ARG A 247 31.15 -3.84 -7.77
C ARG A 247 30.92 -5.15 -8.52
N GLN A 248 30.54 -6.22 -7.81
CA GLN A 248 30.24 -7.51 -8.42
C GLN A 248 28.78 -7.61 -8.92
N LEU A 249 27.92 -6.66 -8.53
CA LEU A 249 26.55 -6.59 -9.03
C LEU A 249 26.53 -6.39 -10.55
N GLN A 250 25.74 -7.20 -11.25
CA GLN A 250 25.59 -7.12 -12.69
C GLN A 250 24.32 -6.36 -13.05
N GLY A 251 24.47 -5.33 -13.88
CA GLY A 251 23.37 -4.53 -14.39
C GLY A 251 23.76 -3.06 -14.55
N GLN A 252 22.79 -2.28 -15.02
CA GLN A 252 22.93 -0.83 -15.17
C GLN A 252 22.20 -0.17 -14.01
N PHE A 253 22.96 0.24 -12.99
CA PHE A 253 22.41 0.83 -11.77
C PHE A 253 23.00 2.23 -11.56
N VAL A 254 22.16 3.15 -11.09
CA VAL A 254 22.61 4.46 -10.62
C VAL A 254 23.33 4.32 -9.28
N SER A 255 22.81 3.44 -8.41
CA SER A 255 23.36 3.14 -7.08
C SER A 255 22.83 1.80 -6.58
N ALA A 256 23.59 1.15 -5.71
CA ALA A 256 23.16 -0.03 -4.96
C ALA A 256 23.66 0.07 -3.52
N THR A 257 22.87 -0.42 -2.57
CA THR A 257 23.24 -0.47 -1.15
C THR A 257 22.78 -1.78 -0.55
N PHE A 258 23.61 -2.36 0.31
CA PHE A 258 23.23 -3.51 1.12
C PHE A 258 22.64 -3.03 2.44
N GLN A 259 21.55 -3.67 2.87
CA GLN A 259 20.86 -3.41 4.13
C GLN A 259 20.86 -4.70 4.96
N HIS A 260 20.78 -4.59 6.28
CA HIS A 260 20.87 -5.69 7.24
C HIS A 260 19.67 -5.74 8.16
#